data_AF-A0A376KSB3-F1
#
_entry.id   AF-A0A376KSB3-F1
#
_cell.length_a   1.000
_cell.length_b   1.000
_cell.length_c   1.000
_cell.angle_alpha   90.00
_cell.angle_beta   90.00
_cell.angle_gamma   90.00
#
_symmetry.space_group_name_H-M   'P 1'
#
loop_
_entity.id
_entity.type
_entity.pdbx_description
1 polymer ?
#
loop_
_entity_poly.entity_id
_entity_poly.type
_entity_poly.pdbx_seq_one_letter_code
_entity_poly.pdbx_strand_id
1 'polypeptide(L)'
;MFSRRWRPNRLGVATPEKQTIVVDYSAPNVAKEMHVGHLRSTIIGDAAVRTLEFLGHKVIRANHVGDWGTQFGMLIAWLEKQQQENAGEMELADLEGFYRDAKKHYDEDEEFAERARNYVVKLQSGDEYFREIVAQTGRHHHDAEPDHLRSSQRDADP
;
A
#
# COMPACT_ATOMS: atom_id res chain seq x y z
N MET A 1 -38.90 7.88 -30.50
CA MET A 1 -39.51 7.38 -29.24
C MET A 1 -38.43 7.39 -28.15
N PHE A 2 -38.14 8.54 -27.54
CA PHE A 2 -37.10 8.67 -26.52
C PHE A 2 -37.69 8.44 -25.13
N SER A 3 -37.64 7.18 -24.66
CA SER A 3 -37.89 6.87 -23.25
C SER A 3 -36.62 7.18 -22.45
N ARG A 4 -36.39 8.46 -22.12
CA ARG A 4 -35.47 8.81 -21.03
C ARG A 4 -36.22 8.55 -19.72
N ARG A 5 -36.09 7.33 -19.21
CA ARG A 5 -36.62 6.92 -17.91
C ARG A 5 -36.03 7.82 -16.83
N TRP A 6 -36.83 8.76 -16.35
CA TRP A 6 -36.47 9.67 -15.26
C TRP A 6 -36.16 8.85 -14.02
N ARG A 7 -34.90 8.89 -13.56
CA ARG A 7 -34.49 8.27 -12.30
C ARG A 7 -34.44 9.38 -11.24
N PRO A 8 -35.42 9.45 -10.31
CA PRO A 8 -35.52 10.54 -9.33
C PRO A 8 -34.23 10.76 -8.53
N ASN A 9 -33.48 9.69 -8.28
CA ASN A 9 -32.29 9.70 -7.43
C ASN A 9 -31.01 10.17 -8.15
N ARG A 10 -31.09 10.63 -9.42
CA ARG A 10 -29.92 11.10 -10.20
C ARG A 10 -30.14 12.46 -10.86
N LEU A 11 -31.17 13.20 -10.46
CA LEU A 11 -31.43 14.57 -10.95
C LEU A 11 -31.50 14.68 -12.49
N GLY A 12 -31.91 13.61 -13.19
CA GLY A 12 -31.99 13.59 -14.65
C GLY A 12 -30.65 13.40 -15.39
N VAL A 13 -29.56 13.12 -14.69
CA VAL A 13 -28.26 12.81 -15.29
C VAL A 13 -28.35 11.53 -16.14
N ALA A 14 -27.92 11.63 -17.40
CA ALA A 14 -27.92 10.50 -18.32
C ALA A 14 -26.90 9.44 -17.89
N THR A 15 -27.22 8.17 -18.15
CA THR A 15 -26.27 7.07 -17.95
C THR A 15 -25.53 6.84 -19.27
N PRO A 16 -24.22 7.05 -19.36
CA PRO A 16 -23.43 6.66 -20.52
C PRO A 16 -23.41 5.14 -20.69
N GLU A 17 -22.84 4.66 -21.79
CA GLU A 17 -22.58 3.24 -21.96
C GLU A 17 -21.64 2.74 -20.85
N LYS A 18 -22.00 1.60 -20.24
CA LYS A 18 -21.25 1.05 -19.12
C LYS A 18 -19.88 0.57 -19.58
N GLN A 19 -18.85 0.97 -18.86
CA GLN A 19 -17.46 0.52 -19.06
C GLN A 19 -16.90 -0.04 -17.76
N THR A 20 -15.84 -0.85 -17.88
CA THR A 20 -15.01 -1.26 -16.75
C THR A 20 -13.77 -0.36 -16.73
N ILE A 21 -13.58 0.37 -15.64
CA ILE A 21 -12.53 1.39 -15.51
C ILE A 21 -11.70 1.07 -14.28
N VAL A 22 -10.39 0.92 -14.46
CA VAL A 22 -9.44 0.80 -13.36
C VAL A 22 -8.97 2.20 -12.99
N VAL A 23 -9.07 2.57 -11.72
CA VAL A 23 -8.53 3.83 -11.17
C VAL A 23 -7.47 3.48 -10.15
N ASP A 24 -6.23 3.82 -10.46
CA ASP A 24 -5.08 3.67 -9.58
C ASP A 24 -4.84 4.99 -8.84
N TYR A 25 -4.96 4.98 -7.52
CA TYR A 25 -4.85 6.18 -6.69
C TYR A 25 -4.49 5.86 -5.25
N SER A 26 -4.21 6.89 -4.46
CA SER A 26 -3.66 6.80 -3.09
C SER A 26 -2.20 6.35 -3.07
N ALA A 27 -1.87 5.15 -3.56
CA ALA A 27 -0.53 4.56 -3.60
C ALA A 27 0.35 4.98 -2.40
N PRO A 28 -0.12 4.80 -1.14
CA PRO A 28 0.64 5.21 0.02
C PRO A 28 1.90 4.35 0.06
N ASN A 29 3.06 5.00 0.17
CA ASN A 29 4.29 4.28 0.38
C ASN A 29 4.28 3.72 1.81
N VAL A 30 4.23 2.40 1.98
CA VAL A 30 4.18 1.70 3.30
C VAL A 30 5.35 2.10 4.21
N ALA A 31 6.44 2.60 3.63
CA ALA A 31 7.66 2.97 4.33
C ALA A 31 7.78 4.48 4.66
N LYS A 32 6.75 5.30 4.46
CA LYS A 32 6.75 6.73 4.86
C LYS A 32 5.39 7.14 5.41
N GLU A 33 5.38 7.96 6.46
CA GLU A 33 4.16 8.61 6.96
C GLU A 33 3.34 9.23 5.81
N MET A 34 2.01 9.19 5.94
CA MET A 34 1.12 9.93 5.05
C MET A 34 1.40 11.44 5.14
N HIS A 35 2.31 11.95 4.30
CA HIS A 35 2.49 13.38 4.12
C HIS A 35 1.48 13.96 3.10
N VAL A 36 1.32 15.28 3.08
CA VAL A 36 0.41 16.06 2.19
C VAL A 36 0.58 15.71 0.70
N GLY A 37 1.69 15.08 0.31
CA GLY A 37 1.93 14.59 -1.04
C GLY A 37 0.98 13.47 -1.47
N HIS A 38 0.60 12.56 -0.56
CA HIS A 38 -0.33 11.45 -0.85
C HIS A 38 -1.79 11.89 -0.80
N LEU A 39 -2.13 12.88 0.05
CA LEU A 39 -3.47 13.46 0.18
C LEU A 39 -4.06 13.94 -1.16
N ARG A 40 -3.24 14.50 -2.06
CA ARG A 40 -3.73 14.92 -3.39
C ARG A 40 -4.18 13.73 -4.24
N SER A 41 -3.37 12.68 -4.31
CA SER A 41 -3.69 11.47 -5.09
C SER A 41 -4.94 10.79 -4.53
N THR A 42 -5.01 10.65 -3.20
CA THR A 42 -6.16 10.06 -2.51
C THR A 42 -7.45 10.83 -2.76
N ILE A 43 -7.44 12.16 -2.61
CA ILE A 43 -8.65 12.99 -2.79
C ILE A 43 -9.10 13.04 -4.26
N ILE A 44 -8.17 13.25 -5.20
CA ILE A 44 -8.49 13.34 -6.63
C ILE A 44 -8.99 11.99 -7.15
N GLY A 45 -8.31 10.91 -6.76
CA GLY A 45 -8.72 9.56 -7.15
C GLY A 45 -10.09 9.18 -6.60
N ASP A 46 -10.36 9.45 -5.31
CA ASP A 46 -11.67 9.13 -4.72
C ASP A 46 -12.80 9.95 -5.36
N ALA A 47 -12.56 11.24 -5.66
CA ALA A 47 -13.52 12.08 -6.37
C ALA A 47 -13.80 11.56 -7.79
N ALA A 48 -12.78 11.08 -8.50
CA ALA A 48 -12.93 10.49 -9.83
C ALA A 48 -13.73 9.17 -9.76
N VAL A 49 -13.39 8.29 -8.83
CA VAL A 49 -14.11 7.01 -8.62
C VAL A 49 -15.58 7.25 -8.33
N ARG A 50 -15.91 8.11 -7.35
CA ARG A 50 -17.30 8.44 -6.99
C ARG A 50 -18.09 8.97 -8.19
N THR A 51 -17.45 9.79 -9.01
CA THR A 51 -18.06 10.36 -10.22
C THR A 51 -18.37 9.26 -11.24
N LEU A 52 -17.41 8.38 -11.50
CA LEU A 52 -17.56 7.28 -12.46
C LEU A 52 -18.60 6.24 -12.00
N GLU A 53 -18.63 5.93 -10.70
CA GLU A 53 -19.67 5.07 -10.12
C GLU A 53 -21.05 5.72 -10.19
N PHE A 54 -21.16 7.01 -9.86
CA PHE A 54 -22.40 7.76 -10.00
C PHE A 54 -22.88 7.78 -11.46
N LEU A 55 -21.97 7.83 -12.43
CA LEU A 55 -22.30 7.75 -13.86
C LEU A 55 -22.79 6.35 -14.27
N GLY A 56 -22.41 5.30 -13.55
CA GLY A 56 -22.88 3.92 -13.76
C GLY A 56 -21.82 2.95 -14.29
N HIS A 57 -20.55 3.34 -14.28
CA HIS A 57 -19.43 2.48 -14.67
C HIS A 57 -19.13 1.42 -13.59
N LYS A 58 -18.52 0.30 -13.99
CA LYS A 58 -17.87 -0.62 -13.06
C LYS A 58 -16.47 -0.07 -12.79
N VAL A 59 -16.19 0.40 -11.58
CA VAL A 59 -14.89 0.96 -11.22
C VAL A 59 -14.12 -0.04 -10.37
N ILE A 60 -12.89 -0.36 -10.77
CA ILE A 60 -11.94 -1.17 -10.01
C ILE A 60 -10.96 -0.20 -9.38
N ARG A 61 -10.95 -0.14 -8.05
CA ARG A 61 -9.98 0.67 -7.30
C ARG A 61 -8.70 -0.13 -7.18
N ALA A 62 -7.63 0.35 -7.80
CA ALA A 62 -6.29 -0.21 -7.63
C ALA A 62 -5.49 0.69 -6.69
N ASN A 63 -4.70 0.07 -5.82
CA ASN A 63 -3.75 0.76 -4.98
C ASN A 63 -2.37 0.14 -5.28
N HIS A 64 -1.60 0.74 -6.19
CA HIS A 64 -0.21 0.32 -6.43
C HIS A 64 0.67 0.78 -5.28
N VAL A 65 0.62 0.00 -4.20
CA VAL A 65 1.48 0.20 -3.05
C VAL A 65 2.92 -0.09 -3.47
N GLY A 66 3.84 0.83 -3.15
CA GLY A 66 5.24 0.78 -3.56
C GLY A 66 6.06 -0.24 -2.77
N ASP A 67 5.70 -1.52 -2.83
CA ASP A 67 6.15 -2.55 -1.88
C ASP A 67 7.45 -3.28 -2.24
N TRP A 68 8.20 -2.77 -3.22
CA TRP A 68 9.21 -3.60 -3.91
C TRP A 68 10.56 -2.90 -4.14
N GLY A 69 10.95 -1.98 -3.25
CA GLY A 69 12.18 -1.19 -3.36
C GLY A 69 13.20 -1.38 -2.22
N THR A 70 14.31 -0.62 -2.29
CA THR A 70 15.38 -0.55 -1.28
C THR A 70 14.88 -0.33 0.15
N GLN A 71 13.70 0.26 0.30
CA GLN A 71 13.02 0.45 1.58
C GLN A 71 12.72 -0.88 2.29
N PHE A 72 12.31 -1.92 1.58
CA PHE A 72 12.13 -3.25 2.19
C PHE A 72 13.47 -3.89 2.54
N GLY A 73 14.49 -3.72 1.68
CA GLY A 73 15.84 -4.21 1.95
C GLY A 73 16.43 -3.64 3.24
N MET A 74 16.33 -2.32 3.45
CA MET A 74 16.82 -1.67 4.67
C MET A 74 16.03 -2.09 5.92
N LEU A 75 14.70 -2.26 5.80
CA LEU A 75 13.85 -2.67 6.92
C LEU A 75 14.16 -4.12 7.34
N ILE A 76 14.33 -5.03 6.38
CA ILE A 76 14.69 -6.43 6.67
C ILE A 76 16.09 -6.50 7.30
N ALA A 77 17.07 -5.78 6.73
CA ALA A 77 18.42 -5.75 7.27
C ALA A 77 18.47 -5.18 8.69
N TRP A 78 17.66 -4.15 8.96
CA TRP A 78 17.54 -3.56 10.29
C TRP A 78 16.86 -4.50 11.28
N LEU A 79 15.81 -5.20 10.85
CA LEU A 79 15.09 -6.18 11.67
C LEU A 79 16.02 -7.32 12.09
N GLU A 80 16.79 -7.86 11.15
CA GLU A 80 17.76 -8.93 11.41
C GLU A 80 18.83 -8.47 12.41
N LYS A 81 19.37 -7.27 12.22
CA LYS A 81 20.36 -6.68 13.14
C LYS A 81 19.78 -6.52 14.55
N GLN A 82 18.56 -6.01 14.67
CA GLN A 82 17.88 -5.87 15.96
C GLN A 82 17.60 -7.22 16.64
N GLN A 83 17.19 -8.26 15.90
CA GLN A 83 16.99 -9.60 16.47
C GLN A 83 18.31 -10.24 16.96
N GLN A 84 19.42 -9.95 16.30
CA GLN A 84 20.75 -10.41 16.72
C GLN A 84 21.26 -9.67 17.97
N GLU A 85 20.96 -8.38 18.09
CA GLU A 85 21.43 -7.53 19.20
C GLU A 85 20.50 -7.56 20.41
N ASN A 86 19.19 -7.70 20.20
CA ASN A 86 18.15 -7.73 21.23
C ASN A 86 17.29 -8.99 21.06
N ALA A 87 17.46 -9.97 21.96
CA ALA A 87 16.71 -11.24 21.96
C ALA A 87 15.23 -11.10 22.43
N GLY A 88 14.62 -9.92 22.29
CA GLY A 88 13.24 -9.64 22.73
C GLY A 88 12.25 -9.57 21.58
N GLU A 89 10.98 -9.86 21.87
CA GLU A 89 9.87 -9.62 20.92
C GLU A 89 9.84 -8.13 20.56
N MET A 90 10.14 -7.82 19.30
CA MET A 90 10.16 -6.46 18.81
C MET A 90 8.75 -6.07 18.37
N GLU A 91 8.09 -5.23 19.16
CA GLU A 91 6.84 -4.61 18.70
C GLU A 91 7.16 -3.56 17.63
N LEU A 92 6.56 -3.72 16.45
CA LEU A 92 6.53 -2.72 15.36
C LEU A 92 5.68 -1.48 15.71
N ALA A 93 5.54 -1.15 16.99
CA ALA A 93 4.69 -0.06 17.48
C ALA A 93 5.17 1.32 16.99
N ASP A 94 6.45 1.47 16.65
CA ASP A 94 7.02 2.69 16.05
C ASP A 94 7.72 2.37 14.71
N LEU A 95 6.91 2.19 13.67
CA LEU A 95 7.39 1.95 12.31
C LEU A 95 8.23 3.11 11.75
N GLU A 96 7.94 4.34 12.22
CA GLU A 96 8.59 5.55 11.73
C GLU A 96 10.02 5.68 12.30
N GLY A 97 10.17 5.47 13.60
CA GLY A 97 11.47 5.37 14.27
C GLY A 97 12.30 4.24 13.66
N PHE A 98 11.69 3.07 13.46
CA PHE A 98 12.35 1.92 12.85
C PHE A 98 12.87 2.22 11.43
N TYR A 99 12.05 2.88 10.59
CA TYR A 99 12.49 3.31 9.25
C TYR A 99 13.60 4.36 9.31
N ARG A 100 13.50 5.33 10.22
CA ARG A 100 14.49 6.39 10.40
C ARG A 100 15.86 5.84 10.80
N ASP A 101 15.89 4.89 11.71
CA ASP A 101 17.11 4.23 12.17
C ASP A 101 17.71 3.34 11.07
N ALA A 102 16.87 2.56 10.38
CA ALA A 102 17.30 1.78 9.22
C ALA A 102 17.90 2.67 8.13
N LYS A 103 17.29 3.84 7.87
CA LYS A 103 17.77 4.80 6.88
C LYS A 103 19.09 5.44 7.30
N LYS A 104 19.24 5.80 8.57
CA LYS A 104 20.51 6.33 9.11
C LYS A 104 21.65 5.34 8.93
N HIS A 105 21.43 4.07 9.29
CA HIS A 105 22.42 3.03 9.07
C HIS A 105 22.71 2.78 7.59
N TYR A 106 21.69 2.85 6.73
CA TYR A 106 21.89 2.76 5.28
C TYR A 106 22.79 3.88 4.71
N ASP A 107 22.72 5.09 5.27
CA ASP A 107 23.50 6.22 4.77
C ASP A 107 24.90 6.31 5.42
N GLU A 108 25.10 5.72 6.60
CA GLU A 108 26.35 5.82 7.39
C GLU A 108 27.22 4.54 7.35
N ASP A 109 26.66 3.37 7.01
CA ASP A 109 27.33 2.07 7.02
C ASP A 109 27.23 1.40 5.63
N GLU A 110 28.34 1.37 4.89
CA GLU A 110 28.39 0.82 3.53
C GLU A 110 28.15 -0.70 3.50
N GLU A 111 28.62 -1.44 4.52
CA GLU A 111 28.36 -2.89 4.60
C GLU A 111 26.88 -3.17 4.85
N PHE A 112 26.23 -2.34 5.67
CA PHE A 112 24.78 -2.40 5.87
C PHE A 112 24.04 -2.03 4.57
N ALA A 113 24.48 -0.99 3.86
CA ALA A 113 23.87 -0.56 2.61
C ALA A 113 23.97 -1.64 1.51
N GLU A 114 25.11 -2.30 1.39
CA GLU A 114 25.30 -3.42 0.45
C GLU A 114 24.40 -4.61 0.80
N ARG A 115 24.31 -4.96 2.09
CA ARG A 115 23.44 -6.03 2.58
C ARG A 115 21.97 -5.75 2.30
N ALA A 116 21.51 -4.52 2.59
CA ALA A 116 20.15 -4.09 2.30
C ALA A 116 19.83 -4.19 0.79
N ARG A 117 20.75 -3.79 -0.10
CA ARG A 117 20.59 -3.97 -1.56
C ARG A 117 20.49 -5.44 -1.94
N ASN A 118 21.34 -6.29 -1.38
CA ASN A 118 21.30 -7.74 -1.61
C ASN A 118 20.00 -8.39 -1.12
N TYR A 119 19.43 -7.90 -0.02
CA TYR A 119 18.16 -8.42 0.52
C TYR A 119 16.97 -8.12 -0.39
N VAL A 120 16.98 -6.97 -1.09
CA VAL A 120 15.99 -6.70 -2.14
C VAL A 120 16.08 -7.74 -3.25
N VAL A 121 17.30 -8.05 -3.71
CA VAL A 121 17.51 -9.05 -4.77
C VAL A 121 17.00 -10.43 -4.33
N LYS A 122 17.30 -10.84 -3.09
CA LYS A 122 16.82 -12.11 -2.54
C LYS A 122 15.30 -12.16 -2.45
N LEU A 123 14.68 -11.10 -1.92
CA LEU A 123 13.22 -10.97 -1.87
C LEU A 123 12.58 -11.05 -3.27
N GLN A 124 13.15 -10.35 -4.25
CA GLN A 124 12.68 -10.36 -5.64
C GLN A 124 12.91 -11.71 -6.33
N SER A 125 13.98 -12.43 -5.98
CA SER A 125 14.25 -13.78 -6.48
C SER A 125 13.28 -14.84 -5.94
N GLY A 126 12.48 -14.47 -4.93
CA GLY A 126 11.48 -15.32 -4.34
C GLY A 126 11.99 -16.22 -3.22
N ASP A 127 13.09 -15.83 -2.58
CA ASP A 127 13.65 -16.52 -1.42
C ASP A 127 12.60 -16.62 -0.28
N GLU A 128 12.35 -17.85 0.17
CA GLU A 128 11.26 -18.19 1.09
C GLU A 128 11.46 -17.54 2.46
N TYR A 129 12.70 -17.44 2.93
CA TYR A 129 13.03 -16.79 4.20
C TYR A 129 12.67 -15.30 4.19
N PHE A 130 13.05 -14.59 3.11
CA PHE A 130 12.76 -13.16 2.97
C PHE A 130 11.26 -12.88 2.79
N ARG A 131 10.53 -13.78 2.12
CA ARG A 131 9.06 -13.71 2.02
C ARG A 131 8.38 -13.92 3.36
N GLU A 132 8.84 -14.87 4.17
CA GLU A 132 8.28 -15.12 5.50
C GLU A 132 8.45 -13.93 6.43
N ILE A 133 9.62 -13.28 6.43
CA ILE A 133 9.87 -12.07 7.21
C ILE A 133 8.87 -10.97 6.83
N VAL A 134 8.75 -10.65 5.53
CA VAL A 134 7.82 -9.59 5.07
C VAL A 134 6.37 -9.94 5.39
N ALA A 135 5.97 -11.20 5.28
CA ALA A 135 4.63 -11.66 5.62
C ALA A 135 4.33 -11.56 7.12
N GLN A 136 5.32 -11.78 7.99
CA GLN A 136 5.18 -11.58 9.43
C GLN A 136 4.99 -10.09 9.75
N THR A 137 5.80 -9.21 9.16
CA THR A 137 5.69 -7.75 9.34
C THR A 137 4.35 -7.20 8.86
N GLY A 138 3.84 -7.68 7.71
CA GLY A 138 2.57 -7.24 7.14
C GLY A 138 1.33 -7.64 7.97
N ARG A 139 1.36 -8.81 8.62
CA ARG A 139 0.25 -9.28 9.49
C ARG A 139 0.06 -8.38 10.72
N HIS A 140 1.14 -7.93 11.34
CA HIS A 140 1.07 -6.97 12.46
C HIS A 140 0.43 -5.63 12.06
N HIS A 141 0.59 -5.21 10.80
CA HIS A 141 -0.03 -4.00 10.28
C HIS A 141 -1.53 -4.15 9.98
N HIS A 142 -1.93 -5.31 9.43
CA HIS A 142 -3.30 -5.55 9.02
C HIS A 142 -4.27 -5.72 10.22
N ASP A 143 -3.73 -6.09 11.38
CA ASP A 143 -4.45 -6.18 12.65
C ASP A 143 -4.63 -4.82 13.36
N ALA A 144 -3.91 -3.78 12.93
CA ALA A 144 -4.03 -2.43 13.45
C ALA A 144 -5.00 -1.52 12.65
N GLU A 145 -5.49 -1.97 11.48
CA GLU A 145 -6.44 -1.20 10.68
C GLU A 145 -7.90 -1.35 11.18
N PRO A 146 -8.65 -0.24 11.34
CA PRO A 146 -10.05 -0.28 11.72
C PRO A 146 -10.92 -0.95 10.65
N ASP A 147 -11.89 -1.77 11.10
CA ASP A 147 -12.69 -2.72 10.31
C ASP A 147 -13.30 -2.21 8.99
N HIS A 148 -13.47 -0.90 8.82
CA HIS A 148 -14.11 -0.30 7.65
C HIS A 148 -13.22 -0.33 6.38
N LEU A 149 -11.89 -0.43 6.50
CA LEU A 149 -10.97 -0.50 5.35
C LEU A 149 -10.73 -1.92 4.84
N ARG A 150 -10.94 -2.94 5.70
CA ARG A 150 -10.81 -4.38 5.39
C ARG A 150 -11.77 -4.89 4.32
N SER A 151 -12.85 -4.14 4.07
CA SER A 151 -13.87 -4.50 3.07
C SER A 151 -13.42 -4.28 1.62
N SER A 152 -12.36 -3.50 1.38
CA SER A 152 -11.96 -3.09 0.02
C SER A 152 -11.03 -4.09 -0.71
N GLN A 153 -10.39 -5.01 0.01
CA GLN A 153 -9.43 -5.97 -0.58
C GLN A 153 -10.01 -7.37 -0.87
N ARG A 154 -11.19 -7.71 -0.33
CA ARG A 154 -11.81 -9.03 -0.57
C ARG A 154 -12.37 -9.22 -1.98
N ASP A 155 -12.52 -8.15 -2.74
CA ASP A 155 -13.07 -8.18 -4.11
C ASP A 155 -11.97 -8.25 -5.20
N ALA A 156 -10.70 -8.43 -4.80
CA ALA A 156 -9.55 -8.39 -5.71
C ALA A 156 -8.86 -9.74 -5.98
N ASP A 157 -9.28 -10.84 -5.32
CA ASP A 157 -8.82 -12.20 -5.66
C ASP A 157 -9.93 -12.98 -6.39
N PRO A 158 -9.60 -13.77 -7.43
CA PRO A 158 -10.57 -14.52 -8.25
C PRO A 158 -11.25 -15.68 -7.51
#